data_AF-A0A483E275-F1
#
_entry.id   AF-A0A483E275-F1
#
_cell.length_a   1.000
_cell.length_b   1.000
_cell.length_c   1.000
_cell.angle_alpha   90.00
_cell.angle_beta   90.00
_cell.angle_gamma   90.00
#
_symmetry.space_group_name_H-M   'P 1'
#
loop_
_entity.id
_entity.type
_entity.pdbx_description
1 polymer ?
#
loop_
_entity_poly.entity_id
_entity_poly.type
_entity_poly.pdbx_seq_one_letter_code
_entity_poly.pdbx_strand_id
1 'polypeptide(L)'
;SIFWLNLFMGIGIALSVIAFSPLVSSFFHEPKLILVLLCISIIFPLSSSSSAHLALLERESKFKKIASIEIFSSVIGVGVALFLAYKNFGVYSLVWQTVIFNALSTIQFWKASGWRPCLKKMFVFSGLKEIFGFSAHLSIFNLINYFSRNADSLIIGRYMAPPILGAYSLAYRIMLFPLASLTFVAARSLFPILSKNQDDHVQLKKTYLDCVYAILFLVIPLMSGLAFLSKPFVILIFGKQWMLTADILLWLAPTAIIQSVLSTTGTVFMAKGRTDILMKLGILGMILYMSAFIAGVQFNIITFATFYIIANVINFLPAMFL
;
A
#
# COMPACT_ATOMS: atom_id res chain seq x y z
N SER A 1 20.83 -20.97 2.57
CA SER A 1 21.41 -19.62 2.68
C SER A 1 20.34 -18.53 2.65
N ILE A 2 19.55 -18.36 1.58
CA ILE A 2 18.58 -17.24 1.43
C ILE A 2 17.57 -17.16 2.59
N PHE A 3 16.98 -18.28 3.01
CA PHE A 3 16.06 -18.31 4.16
C PHE A 3 16.69 -17.75 5.45
N TRP A 4 17.92 -18.18 5.77
CA TRP A 4 18.64 -17.72 6.96
C TRP A 4 19.00 -16.24 6.84
N LEU A 5 19.40 -15.78 5.65
CA LEU A 5 19.66 -14.36 5.41
C LEU A 5 18.41 -13.50 5.61
N ASN A 6 17.26 -13.90 5.07
CA ASN A 6 15.98 -13.21 5.30
C ASN A 6 15.61 -13.18 6.78
N LEU A 7 15.83 -14.30 7.50
CA LEU A 7 15.57 -14.37 8.94
C LEU A 7 16.47 -13.43 9.74
N PHE A 8 17.78 -13.42 9.46
CA PHE A 8 18.72 -12.49 10.11
C PHE A 8 18.40 -11.03 9.79
N MET A 9 18.02 -10.71 8.55
CA MET A 9 17.55 -9.38 8.18
C MET A 9 16.27 -9.02 8.94
N GLY A 10 15.30 -9.94 9.06
CA GLY A 10 14.06 -9.71 9.81
C GLY A 10 14.32 -9.45 11.30
N ILE A 11 15.23 -10.20 11.91
CA ILE A 11 15.67 -9.99 13.30
C ILE A 11 16.41 -8.64 13.43
N GLY A 12 17.31 -8.32 12.49
CA GLY A 12 18.04 -7.05 12.49
C GLY A 12 17.11 -5.83 12.36
N ILE A 13 16.08 -5.93 11.51
CA ILE A 13 15.03 -4.90 11.39
C ILE A 13 14.22 -4.81 12.68
N ALA A 14 13.82 -5.94 13.28
CA ALA A 14 13.09 -5.93 14.55
C ALA A 14 13.89 -5.24 15.67
N LEU A 15 15.18 -5.58 15.82
CA LEU A 15 16.07 -4.94 16.80
C LEU A 15 16.25 -3.46 16.51
N SER A 16 16.37 -3.08 15.24
CA SER A 16 16.46 -1.67 14.83
C SER A 16 15.18 -0.92 15.20
N VAL A 17 14.00 -1.49 14.94
CA VAL A 17 12.69 -0.89 15.32
C VAL A 17 12.58 -0.75 16.84
N ILE A 18 13.03 -1.75 17.61
CA ILE A 18 13.07 -1.68 19.08
C ILE A 18 13.99 -0.52 19.53
N ALA A 19 15.21 -0.44 18.98
CA ALA A 19 16.19 0.57 19.34
C ALA A 19 15.76 1.99 18.95
N PHE A 20 15.14 2.16 17.78
CA PHE A 20 14.62 3.46 17.31
C PHE A 20 13.22 3.79 17.83
N SER A 21 12.55 2.88 18.54
CA SER A 21 11.18 3.11 19.06
C SER A 21 11.05 4.38 19.92
N PRO A 22 12.01 4.77 20.79
CA PRO A 22 11.91 6.01 21.55
C PRO A 22 12.05 7.25 20.65
N LEU A 23 12.90 7.17 19.62
CA LEU A 23 13.10 8.25 18.65
C LEU A 23 11.87 8.44 17.76
N VAL A 24 11.22 7.34 17.36
CA VAL A 24 9.95 7.40 16.62
C VAL A 24 8.85 7.94 17.52
N SER A 25 8.77 7.50 18.77
CA SER A 25 7.77 8.01 19.73
C SER A 25 7.91 9.51 20.00
N SER A 26 9.14 10.03 20.13
CA SER A 26 9.38 11.47 20.26
C SER A 26 9.08 12.21 18.95
N PHE A 27 9.38 11.60 17.79
CA PHE A 27 9.00 12.14 16.48
C PHE A 27 7.49 12.19 16.27
N PHE A 28 6.68 11.34 16.91
CA PHE A 28 5.21 11.43 16.79
C PHE A 28 4.52 12.03 18.02
N HIS A 29 5.29 12.46 19.02
CA HIS A 29 4.81 12.96 20.32
C HIS A 29 3.81 12.03 21.03
N GLU A 30 3.95 10.71 20.85
CA GLU A 30 2.99 9.72 21.34
C GLU A 30 3.72 8.59 22.11
N PRO A 31 3.72 8.60 23.45
CA PRO A 31 4.49 7.64 24.26
C PRO A 31 3.97 6.21 24.13
N LYS A 32 2.68 6.03 23.80
CA LYS A 32 2.07 4.71 23.58
C LYS A 32 2.68 3.98 22.38
N LEU A 33 3.28 4.70 21.42
CA LEU A 33 3.93 4.10 20.25
C LEU A 33 5.08 3.17 20.62
N ILE A 34 5.79 3.39 21.73
CA ILE A 34 6.91 2.52 22.12
C ILE A 34 6.42 1.09 22.25
N LEU A 35 5.41 0.86 23.09
CA LEU A 35 4.83 -0.48 23.30
C LEU A 35 4.24 -1.06 22.01
N VAL A 36 3.59 -0.24 21.19
CA VAL A 36 3.03 -0.68 19.90
C VAL A 36 4.14 -1.16 18.95
N LEU A 37 5.23 -0.40 18.83
CA LEU A 37 6.38 -0.76 17.99
C LEU A 37 7.10 -2.01 18.50
N LEU A 38 7.23 -2.17 19.82
CA LEU A 38 7.77 -3.39 20.42
C LEU A 38 6.91 -4.60 20.06
N CYS A 39 5.58 -4.52 20.20
CA CYS A 39 4.68 -5.61 19.84
C CYS A 39 4.72 -5.93 18.33
N ILE A 40 4.75 -4.92 17.47
CA ILE A 40 4.79 -5.10 16.01
C ILE A 40 6.16 -5.62 15.56
N SER A 41 7.24 -5.36 16.30
CA SER A 41 8.59 -5.79 15.92
C SER A 41 8.70 -7.32 15.71
N ILE A 42 7.89 -8.12 16.40
CA ILE A 42 7.85 -9.58 16.24
C ILE A 42 7.35 -10.02 14.86
N ILE A 43 6.63 -9.14 14.15
CA ILE A 43 6.11 -9.43 12.81
C ILE A 43 7.25 -9.55 11.80
N PHE A 44 8.32 -8.77 11.93
CA PHE A 44 9.45 -8.81 10.99
C PHE A 44 10.10 -10.20 10.89
N PRO A 45 10.55 -10.86 11.99
CA PRO A 45 11.11 -12.21 11.90
C PRO A 45 10.08 -13.24 11.44
N LEU A 46 8.81 -13.12 11.84
CA LEU A 46 7.73 -14.02 11.40
C LEU A 46 7.49 -13.93 9.89
N SER A 47 7.40 -12.71 9.36
CA SER A 47 7.18 -12.43 7.95
C SER A 47 8.40 -12.85 7.12
N SER A 48 9.61 -12.49 7.55
CA SER A 48 10.86 -12.93 6.92
C SER A 48 10.97 -14.45 6.82
N SER A 49 10.60 -15.18 7.88
CA SER A 49 10.55 -16.64 7.87
C SER A 49 9.50 -17.17 6.88
N SER A 50 8.33 -16.54 6.83
CA SER A 50 7.24 -16.96 5.93
C SER A 50 7.53 -16.70 4.45
N SER A 51 8.31 -15.67 4.13
CA SER A 51 8.55 -15.17 2.77
C SER A 51 9.04 -16.26 1.80
N ALA A 52 9.98 -17.10 2.23
CA ALA A 52 10.50 -18.20 1.43
C ALA A 52 9.41 -19.25 1.17
N HIS A 53 8.62 -19.60 2.18
CA HIS A 53 7.56 -20.60 2.04
C HIS A 53 6.42 -20.11 1.15
N LEU A 54 6.06 -18.82 1.26
CA LEU A 54 5.08 -18.19 0.36
C LEU A 54 5.58 -18.23 -1.09
N ALA A 55 6.82 -17.80 -1.34
CA ALA A 55 7.40 -17.81 -2.68
C ALA A 55 7.46 -19.23 -3.29
N LEU A 56 7.73 -20.27 -2.50
CA LEU A 56 7.65 -21.66 -2.97
C LEU A 56 6.22 -22.06 -3.37
N LEU A 57 5.22 -21.70 -2.55
CA LEU A 57 3.81 -22.00 -2.86
C LEU A 57 3.30 -21.24 -4.09
N GLU A 58 3.73 -19.99 -4.28
CA GLU A 58 3.44 -19.19 -5.48
C GLU A 58 4.09 -19.80 -6.72
N ARG A 59 5.36 -20.21 -6.62
CA ARG A 59 6.07 -20.89 -7.71
C ARG A 59 5.39 -22.20 -8.11
N GLU A 60 4.80 -22.92 -7.16
CA GLU A 60 4.01 -24.12 -7.40
C GLU A 60 2.54 -23.84 -7.77
N SER A 61 2.17 -22.57 -7.99
CA SER A 61 0.82 -22.10 -8.35
C SER A 61 -0.28 -22.52 -7.36
N LYS A 62 0.06 -22.71 -6.07
CA LYS A 62 -0.86 -23.12 -5.01
C LYS A 62 -1.66 -21.94 -4.43
N PHE A 63 -2.13 -21.03 -5.28
CA PHE A 63 -2.84 -19.80 -4.88
C PHE A 63 -4.08 -20.05 -4.02
N LYS A 64 -4.84 -21.13 -4.29
CA LYS A 64 -6.01 -21.51 -3.47
C LYS A 64 -5.62 -21.84 -2.02
N LYS A 65 -4.46 -22.47 -1.81
CA LYS A 65 -3.95 -22.75 -0.46
C LYS A 65 -3.50 -21.46 0.23
N ILE A 66 -2.80 -20.58 -0.50
CA ILE A 66 -2.38 -19.28 0.02
C ILE A 66 -3.59 -18.47 0.49
N ALA A 67 -4.59 -18.31 -0.38
CA ALA A 67 -5.82 -17.60 -0.06
C ALA A 67 -6.56 -18.22 1.13
N SER A 68 -6.65 -19.55 1.21
CA SER A 68 -7.30 -20.23 2.35
C SER A 68 -6.58 -19.96 3.67
N ILE A 69 -5.24 -19.93 3.66
CA ILE A 69 -4.43 -19.62 4.84
C ILE A 69 -4.66 -18.18 5.28
N GLU A 70 -4.62 -17.24 4.33
CA GLU A 70 -4.82 -15.81 4.61
C GLU A 70 -6.23 -15.52 5.15
N ILE A 71 -7.26 -16.11 4.53
CA ILE A 71 -8.65 -15.97 4.99
C ILE A 71 -8.79 -16.51 6.41
N PHE A 72 -8.29 -17.72 6.69
CA PHE A 72 -8.39 -18.33 8.02
C PHE A 72 -7.64 -17.51 9.08
N SER A 73 -6.40 -17.09 8.80
CA SER A 73 -5.63 -16.22 9.69
C SER A 73 -6.32 -14.87 9.92
N SER A 74 -6.96 -14.31 8.88
CA SER A 74 -7.66 -13.03 8.96
C SER A 74 -8.93 -13.13 9.82
N VAL A 75 -9.72 -14.19 9.64
CA VAL A 75 -10.92 -14.45 10.45
C VAL A 75 -10.57 -14.59 11.93
N ILE A 76 -9.52 -15.36 12.26
CA ILE A 76 -9.07 -15.49 13.65
C ILE A 76 -8.53 -14.15 14.18
N GLY A 77 -7.73 -13.44 13.38
CA GLY A 77 -7.21 -12.13 13.75
C GLY A 77 -8.33 -11.13 14.08
N VAL A 78 -9.37 -11.05 13.24
CA VAL A 78 -10.54 -10.21 13.47
C VAL A 78 -11.30 -10.65 14.73
N GLY A 79 -11.48 -11.95 14.94
CA GLY A 79 -12.12 -12.48 16.15
C GLY A 79 -11.40 -12.04 17.43
N VAL A 80 -10.06 -12.10 17.44
CA VAL A 80 -9.27 -11.63 18.58
C VAL A 80 -9.31 -10.11 18.73
N ALA A 81 -9.30 -9.37 17.61
CA ALA A 81 -9.46 -7.92 17.62
C ALA A 81 -10.78 -7.51 18.29
N LEU A 82 -11.89 -8.16 17.92
CA LEU A 82 -13.22 -7.89 18.49
C LEU A 82 -13.27 -8.24 19.98
N PHE A 83 -12.67 -9.37 20.38
CA PHE A 83 -12.60 -9.78 21.78
C PHE A 83 -11.82 -8.76 22.64
N LEU A 84 -10.66 -8.31 22.16
CA LEU A 84 -9.84 -7.32 22.86
C LEU A 84 -10.48 -5.92 22.86
N ALA A 85 -11.16 -5.55 21.78
CA ALA A 85 -11.93 -4.31 21.69
C ALA A 85 -13.06 -4.29 22.72
N TYR A 86 -13.79 -5.40 22.88
CA TYR A 86 -14.83 -5.53 23.91
C TYR A 86 -14.27 -5.41 25.34
N LYS A 87 -13.02 -5.84 25.54
CA LYS A 87 -12.29 -5.67 26.82
C LYS A 87 -11.64 -4.29 26.99
N ASN A 88 -11.93 -3.33 26.11
CA ASN A 88 -11.40 -1.96 26.14
C ASN A 88 -9.87 -1.84 26.02
N PHE A 89 -9.21 -2.77 25.32
CA PHE A 89 -7.77 -2.68 25.02
C PHE A 89 -7.43 -1.62 23.94
N GLY A 90 -8.43 -0.97 23.35
CA GLY A 90 -8.23 0.14 22.41
C GLY A 90 -7.34 -0.24 21.23
N VAL A 91 -6.30 0.56 20.97
CA VAL A 91 -5.34 0.39 19.84
C VAL A 91 -4.66 -0.98 19.85
N TYR A 92 -4.43 -1.57 21.03
CA TYR A 92 -3.78 -2.89 21.14
C TYR A 92 -4.60 -4.01 20.49
N SER A 93 -5.91 -3.82 20.32
CA SER A 93 -6.77 -4.78 19.61
C SER A 93 -6.35 -4.95 18.15
N LEU A 94 -5.98 -3.86 17.47
CA LEU A 94 -5.49 -3.87 16.09
C LEU A 94 -4.05 -4.38 15.98
N VAL A 95 -3.23 -4.09 17.00
CA VAL A 95 -1.86 -4.61 17.09
C VAL A 95 -1.89 -6.13 17.16
N TRP A 96 -2.66 -6.68 18.11
CA TRP A 96 -2.78 -8.13 18.28
C TRP A 96 -3.46 -8.81 17.10
N GLN A 97 -4.45 -8.18 16.46
CA GLN A 97 -5.00 -8.67 15.19
C GLN A 97 -3.89 -8.93 14.16
N THR A 98 -2.99 -7.96 13.99
CA THR A 98 -1.91 -8.03 13.00
C THR A 98 -0.85 -9.06 13.40
N VAL A 99 -0.48 -9.11 14.67
CA VAL A 99 0.50 -10.08 15.20
C VAL A 99 -0.02 -11.51 15.03
N ILE A 100 -1.28 -11.77 15.39
CA ILE A 100 -1.90 -13.09 15.29
C ILE A 100 -2.07 -13.52 13.84
N PHE A 101 -2.50 -12.61 12.96
CA PHE A 101 -2.56 -12.86 11.53
C PHE A 101 -1.19 -13.34 11.00
N ASN A 102 -0.13 -12.61 11.30
CA ASN A 102 1.21 -12.96 10.82
C ASN A 102 1.71 -14.26 11.44
N ALA A 103 1.53 -14.48 12.75
CA ALA A 103 1.94 -15.70 13.42
C ALA A 103 1.24 -16.94 12.84
N LEU A 104 -0.08 -16.88 12.67
CA LEU A 104 -0.88 -17.98 12.13
C LEU A 104 -0.54 -18.26 10.67
N SER A 105 -0.40 -17.22 9.84
CA SER A 105 -0.03 -17.36 8.44
C SER A 105 1.36 -17.97 8.31
N THR A 106 2.36 -17.52 9.09
CA THR A 106 3.70 -18.10 9.10
C THR A 106 3.68 -19.58 9.45
N ILE A 107 2.97 -19.97 10.53
CA ILE A 107 2.87 -21.38 10.94
C ILE A 107 2.21 -22.24 9.85
N GLN A 108 1.15 -21.73 9.21
CA GLN A 108 0.45 -22.45 8.16
C GLN A 108 1.28 -22.57 6.87
N PHE A 109 1.99 -21.53 6.44
CA PHE A 109 2.91 -21.60 5.30
C PHE A 109 4.05 -22.59 5.53
N TRP A 110 4.57 -22.63 6.76
CA TRP A 110 5.56 -23.64 7.17
C TRP A 110 5.03 -25.07 7.09
N LYS A 111 3.74 -25.29 7.37
CA LYS A 111 3.12 -26.62 7.24
C LYS A 111 2.81 -26.96 5.78
N ALA A 112 2.37 -25.99 4.98
CA ALA A 112 1.87 -26.21 3.63
C ALA A 112 2.97 -26.41 2.56
N SER A 113 4.12 -25.78 2.72
CA SER A 113 5.20 -25.79 1.72
C SER A 113 6.03 -27.08 1.71
N GLY A 114 5.98 -27.90 2.77
CA GLY A 114 6.72 -29.17 2.88
C GLY A 114 8.26 -29.04 2.96
N TRP A 115 8.82 -27.91 2.54
CA TRP A 115 10.23 -27.59 2.62
C TRP A 115 10.63 -27.20 4.05
N ARG A 116 11.78 -27.71 4.52
CA ARG A 116 12.34 -27.39 5.84
C ARG A 116 13.74 -26.79 5.69
N PRO A 117 14.08 -25.72 6.44
CA PRO A 117 15.41 -25.14 6.39
C PRO A 117 16.44 -26.10 7.01
N CYS A 118 17.39 -26.58 6.19
CA CYS A 118 18.51 -27.37 6.69
C CYS A 118 19.60 -26.45 7.28
N LEU A 119 19.95 -26.65 8.55
CA LEU A 119 21.03 -25.93 9.26
C LEU A 119 22.41 -26.08 8.58
N LYS A 120 22.66 -27.22 7.92
CA LYS A 120 23.93 -27.48 7.22
C LYS A 120 24.20 -26.55 6.01
N LYS A 121 23.18 -25.87 5.46
CA LYS A 121 23.31 -24.94 4.32
C LYS A 121 23.25 -23.45 4.75
N MET A 122 23.54 -23.17 6.01
CA MET A 122 23.54 -21.81 6.59
C MET A 122 24.68 -20.95 6.01
N PHE A 123 25.87 -21.53 5.78
CA PHE A 123 27.11 -20.80 5.41
C PHE A 123 27.54 -20.93 3.94
N VAL A 124 26.63 -21.25 3.01
CA VAL A 124 26.98 -21.24 1.58
C VAL A 124 26.80 -19.82 1.03
N PHE A 125 27.85 -19.01 1.12
CA PHE A 125 27.90 -17.60 0.68
C PHE A 125 28.22 -17.41 -0.81
N SER A 126 28.60 -18.48 -1.53
CA SER A 126 29.09 -18.39 -2.91
C SER A 126 28.05 -17.87 -3.92
N GLY A 127 26.75 -18.05 -3.68
CA GLY A 127 25.66 -17.49 -4.52
C GLY A 127 24.99 -16.23 -3.96
N LEU A 128 25.41 -15.76 -2.76
CA LEU A 128 24.79 -14.60 -2.12
C LEU A 128 25.32 -13.27 -2.69
N LYS A 129 26.57 -13.22 -3.14
CA LYS A 129 27.21 -11.98 -3.59
C LYS A 129 26.58 -11.40 -4.87
N GLU A 130 26.20 -12.27 -5.81
CA GLU A 130 25.51 -11.87 -7.06
C GLU A 130 24.08 -11.38 -6.80
N ILE A 131 23.37 -12.00 -5.86
CA ILE A 131 21.99 -11.64 -5.53
C ILE A 131 21.94 -10.41 -4.61
N PHE A 132 22.95 -10.22 -3.74
CA PHE A 132 22.94 -9.13 -2.76
C PHE A 132 22.94 -7.75 -3.42
N GLY A 133 23.70 -7.55 -4.50
CA GLY A 133 23.69 -6.30 -5.25
C GLY A 133 22.29 -5.97 -5.79
N PHE A 134 21.68 -6.91 -6.51
CA PHE A 134 20.32 -6.74 -7.03
C PHE A 134 19.29 -6.51 -5.92
N SER A 135 19.29 -7.35 -4.87
CA SER A 135 18.36 -7.25 -3.76
C SER A 135 18.53 -5.97 -2.95
N ALA A 136 19.75 -5.46 -2.79
CA ALA A 136 20.00 -4.20 -2.10
C ALA A 136 19.43 -3.01 -2.88
N HIS A 137 19.71 -2.92 -4.19
CA HIS A 137 19.14 -1.86 -5.04
C HIS A 137 17.61 -1.91 -5.04
N LEU A 138 17.03 -3.11 -5.16
CA LEU A 138 15.58 -3.30 -5.10
C LEU A 138 14.99 -2.91 -3.73
N SER A 139 15.69 -3.24 -2.64
CA SER A 139 15.26 -2.88 -1.28
C SER A 139 15.28 -1.37 -1.07
N ILE A 140 16.33 -0.68 -1.54
CA ILE A 140 16.44 0.78 -1.48
C ILE A 140 15.34 1.42 -2.32
N PHE A 141 15.12 0.93 -3.54
CA PHE A 141 14.03 1.41 -4.39
C PHE A 141 12.65 1.24 -3.73
N ASN A 142 12.38 0.08 -3.13
CA ASN A 142 11.13 -0.16 -2.40
C ASN A 142 11.00 0.75 -1.18
N LEU A 143 12.10 1.02 -0.46
CA LEU A 143 12.11 1.94 0.68
C LEU A 143 11.74 3.35 0.23
N ILE A 144 12.39 3.87 -0.81
CA ILE A 144 12.11 5.20 -1.38
C ILE A 144 10.65 5.28 -1.85
N ASN A 145 10.16 4.26 -2.56
CA ASN A 145 8.76 4.21 -2.99
C ASN A 145 7.79 4.17 -1.82
N TYR A 146 8.11 3.43 -0.76
CA TYR A 146 7.28 3.38 0.43
C TYR A 146 7.18 4.75 1.09
N PHE A 147 8.29 5.45 1.30
CA PHE A 147 8.29 6.79 1.88
C PHE A 147 7.58 7.80 0.97
N SER A 148 7.78 7.72 -0.34
CA SER A 148 7.11 8.61 -1.31
C SER A 148 5.59 8.40 -1.32
N ARG A 149 5.13 7.14 -1.29
CA ARG A 149 3.70 6.80 -1.31
C ARG A 149 2.97 7.00 0.02
N ASN A 150 3.70 6.95 1.13
CA ASN A 150 3.14 7.14 2.48
C ASN A 150 3.53 8.50 3.08
N ALA A 151 4.08 9.41 2.27
CA ALA A 151 4.49 10.73 2.72
C ALA A 151 3.30 11.49 3.32
N ASP A 152 2.12 11.34 2.73
CA ASP A 152 0.87 11.90 3.25
C ASP A 152 0.59 11.47 4.69
N SER A 153 0.61 10.17 4.94
CA SER A 153 0.32 9.57 6.25
C SER A 153 1.40 9.92 7.28
N LEU A 154 2.67 9.99 6.86
CA LEU A 154 3.78 10.40 7.73
C LEU A 154 3.67 11.88 8.14
N ILE A 155 3.36 12.76 7.19
CA ILE A 155 3.19 14.19 7.43
C ILE A 155 1.97 14.43 8.34
N ILE A 156 0.82 13.80 8.05
CA ILE A 156 -0.36 13.91 8.91
C ILE A 156 -0.04 13.35 10.31
N GLY A 157 0.64 12.20 10.42
CA GLY A 157 0.97 11.61 11.71
C GLY A 157 1.88 12.49 12.58
N ARG A 158 2.84 13.21 11.97
CA ARG A 158 3.77 14.08 12.71
C ARG A 158 3.10 15.37 13.20
N TYR A 159 2.28 15.99 12.35
CA TYR A 159 1.80 17.35 12.56
C TYR A 159 0.34 17.44 12.99
N MET A 160 -0.46 16.39 12.77
CA MET A 160 -1.87 16.34 13.16
C MET A 160 -2.10 15.28 14.24
N ALA A 161 -3.22 15.39 14.95
CA ALA A 161 -3.58 14.47 16.02
C ALA A 161 -3.85 13.04 15.49
N PRO A 162 -3.53 11.97 16.24
CA PRO A 162 -3.73 10.58 15.79
C PRO A 162 -5.14 10.23 15.28
N PRO A 163 -6.25 10.75 15.86
CA PRO A 163 -7.59 10.50 15.32
C PRO A 163 -7.77 11.03 13.88
N ILE A 164 -7.08 12.12 13.52
CA ILE A 164 -7.12 12.69 12.17
C ILE A 164 -6.39 11.77 11.19
N LEU A 165 -5.22 11.26 11.56
CA LEU A 165 -4.50 10.28 10.75
C LEU A 165 -5.33 9.00 10.55
N GLY A 166 -5.98 8.51 11.60
CA GLY A 166 -6.88 7.36 11.51
C GLY A 166 -8.04 7.62 10.54
N ALA A 167 -8.70 8.77 10.65
CA ALA A 167 -9.80 9.15 9.77
C ALA A 167 -9.37 9.30 8.31
N TYR A 168 -8.21 9.92 8.07
CA TYR A 168 -7.61 10.06 6.74
C TYR A 168 -7.23 8.70 6.14
N SER A 169 -6.54 7.85 6.91
CA SER A 169 -6.13 6.52 6.45
C SER A 169 -7.32 5.67 6.04
N LEU A 170 -8.44 5.77 6.78
CA LEU A 170 -9.68 5.10 6.43
C LEU A 170 -10.28 5.64 5.13
N ALA A 171 -10.36 6.98 4.97
CA ALA A 171 -10.86 7.61 3.76
C ALA A 171 -10.02 7.25 2.53
N TYR A 172 -8.69 7.28 2.68
CA TYR A 172 -7.72 6.92 1.64
C TYR A 172 -7.84 5.44 1.25
N ARG A 173 -8.08 4.54 2.21
CA ARG A 173 -8.30 3.11 1.91
C ARG A 173 -9.59 2.88 1.11
N ILE A 174 -10.67 3.60 1.44
CA ILE A 174 -11.93 3.55 0.68
C ILE A 174 -11.70 4.07 -0.75
N MET A 175 -10.96 5.18 -0.88
CA MET A 175 -10.58 5.77 -2.17
C MET A 175 -9.77 4.80 -3.04
N LEU A 176 -8.80 4.09 -2.46
CA LEU A 176 -7.91 3.18 -3.19
C LEU A 176 -8.56 1.85 -3.59
N PHE A 177 -9.65 1.44 -2.94
CA PHE A 177 -10.23 0.12 -3.15
C PHE A 177 -10.66 -0.13 -4.62
N PRO A 178 -11.38 0.78 -5.29
CA PRO A 178 -11.72 0.63 -6.70
C PRO A 178 -10.51 0.75 -7.62
N LEU A 179 -9.59 1.67 -7.30
CA LEU A 179 -8.34 1.89 -8.04
C LEU A 179 -7.49 0.63 -8.16
N ALA A 180 -7.32 -0.10 -7.06
CA ALA A 180 -6.51 -1.32 -7.02
C ALA A 180 -7.09 -2.42 -7.93
N SER A 181 -8.41 -2.60 -7.89
CA SER A 181 -9.11 -3.59 -8.72
C SER A 181 -9.01 -3.26 -10.20
N LEU A 182 -9.18 -1.98 -10.56
CA LEU A 182 -9.17 -1.53 -11.95
C LEU A 182 -7.77 -1.50 -12.56
N THR A 183 -6.78 -1.00 -11.80
CA THR A 183 -5.38 -0.97 -12.26
C THR A 183 -4.87 -2.38 -12.55
N PHE A 184 -5.27 -3.37 -11.74
CA PHE A 184 -4.89 -4.76 -11.95
C PHE A 184 -5.50 -5.35 -13.23
N VAL A 185 -6.78 -5.07 -13.50
CA VAL A 185 -7.45 -5.52 -14.73
C VAL A 185 -6.82 -4.84 -15.94
N ALA A 186 -6.67 -3.51 -15.90
CA ALA A 186 -6.09 -2.74 -16.98
C ALA A 186 -4.64 -3.18 -17.28
N ALA A 187 -3.77 -3.31 -16.29
CA ALA A 187 -2.38 -3.69 -16.52
C ALA A 187 -2.23 -5.08 -17.16
N ARG A 188 -3.09 -6.06 -16.82
CA ARG A 188 -3.01 -7.43 -17.38
C ARG A 188 -3.62 -7.56 -18.77
N SER A 189 -4.69 -6.81 -19.07
CA SER A 189 -5.37 -6.91 -20.36
C SER A 189 -4.86 -5.90 -21.38
N LEU A 190 -4.56 -4.68 -20.94
CA LEU A 190 -4.25 -3.56 -21.82
C LEU A 190 -2.80 -3.60 -22.31
N PHE A 191 -1.85 -3.91 -21.42
CA PHE A 191 -0.42 -3.88 -21.77
C PHE A 191 -0.08 -4.78 -22.98
N PRO A 192 -0.48 -6.07 -23.05
CA PRO A 192 -0.15 -6.91 -24.20
C PRO A 192 -0.77 -6.42 -25.51
N ILE A 193 -1.98 -5.86 -25.45
CA ILE A 193 -2.70 -5.34 -26.63
C ILE A 193 -2.00 -4.07 -27.14
N LEU A 194 -1.61 -3.16 -26.23
CA LEU A 194 -0.90 -1.93 -26.60
C LEU A 194 0.50 -2.24 -27.16
N SER A 195 1.23 -3.20 -26.57
CA SER A 195 2.56 -3.59 -27.08
C SER A 195 2.50 -4.23 -28.45
N LYS A 196 1.47 -5.03 -28.75
CA LYS A 196 1.31 -5.65 -30.08
C LYS A 196 1.02 -4.63 -31.18
N ASN A 197 0.34 -3.54 -30.85
CA ASN A 197 -0.08 -2.49 -31.78
C ASN A 197 0.69 -1.17 -31.57
N GLN A 198 1.92 -1.23 -31.03
CA GLN A 198 2.67 -0.03 -30.62
C GLN A 198 2.96 0.94 -31.78
N ASP A 199 3.10 0.42 -33.00
CA ASP A 199 3.44 1.19 -34.21
C ASP A 199 2.22 1.84 -34.87
N ASP A 200 1.00 1.36 -34.58
CA ASP A 200 -0.25 1.97 -35.07
C ASP A 200 -0.79 2.95 -34.05
N HIS A 201 -0.40 4.22 -34.18
CA HIS A 201 -0.81 5.28 -33.26
C HIS A 201 -2.31 5.53 -33.22
N VAL A 202 -3.04 5.29 -34.31
CA VAL A 202 -4.49 5.50 -34.38
C VAL A 202 -5.21 4.40 -33.60
N GLN A 203 -4.84 3.15 -33.86
CA GLN A 203 -5.40 2.00 -33.15
C GLN A 203 -5.02 2.02 -31.66
N LEU A 204 -3.79 2.42 -31.34
CA LEU A 204 -3.32 2.55 -29.96
C LEU A 204 -4.09 3.63 -29.20
N LYS A 205 -4.29 4.82 -29.79
CA LYS A 205 -5.08 5.89 -29.19
C LYS A 205 -6.53 5.45 -28.96
N LYS A 206 -7.14 4.79 -29.95
CA LYS A 206 -8.51 4.28 -29.84
C LYS A 206 -8.63 3.26 -28.71
N THR A 207 -7.75 2.25 -28.70
CA THR A 207 -7.74 1.20 -27.66
C THR A 207 -7.54 1.79 -26.27
N TYR A 208 -6.63 2.76 -26.12
CA TYR A 208 -6.42 3.47 -24.87
C TYR A 208 -7.68 4.23 -24.44
N LEU A 209 -8.29 5.04 -25.32
CA LEU A 209 -9.49 5.80 -25.00
C LEU A 209 -10.68 4.89 -24.65
N ASP A 210 -10.89 3.80 -25.39
CA ASP A 210 -11.95 2.82 -25.08
C ASP A 210 -11.78 2.24 -23.66
N CYS A 211 -10.54 1.97 -23.25
CA CYS A 211 -10.24 1.52 -21.90
C CYS A 211 -10.46 2.60 -20.84
N VAL A 212 -10.02 3.84 -21.12
CA VAL A 212 -10.25 4.98 -20.23
C VAL A 212 -11.75 5.23 -20.08
N TYR A 213 -12.53 5.18 -21.15
CA TYR A 213 -13.99 5.32 -21.11
C TYR A 213 -14.65 4.21 -20.29
N ALA A 214 -14.25 2.95 -20.47
CA ALA A 214 -14.79 1.84 -19.69
C ALA A 214 -14.49 2.00 -18.19
N ILE A 215 -13.28 2.45 -17.84
CA ILE A 215 -12.89 2.70 -16.45
C ILE A 215 -13.67 3.88 -15.89
N LEU A 216 -13.72 5.01 -16.59
CA LEU A 216 -14.44 6.20 -16.15
C LEU A 216 -15.95 5.97 -16.01
N PHE A 217 -16.54 5.16 -16.90
CA PHE A 217 -17.95 4.77 -16.83
C PHE A 217 -18.29 4.08 -15.50
N LEU A 218 -17.35 3.36 -14.90
CA LEU A 218 -17.53 2.71 -13.60
C LEU A 218 -17.10 3.63 -12.45
N VAL A 219 -15.93 4.27 -12.56
CA VAL A 219 -15.32 5.02 -11.45
C VAL A 219 -16.06 6.31 -11.16
N ILE A 220 -16.51 7.05 -12.18
CA ILE A 220 -17.22 8.32 -11.98
C ILE A 220 -18.49 8.11 -11.15
N PRO A 221 -19.48 7.27 -11.54
CA PRO A 221 -20.69 7.12 -10.75
C PRO A 221 -20.40 6.54 -9.36
N LEU A 222 -19.42 5.63 -9.23
CA LEU A 222 -19.03 5.06 -7.95
C LEU A 222 -18.44 6.12 -7.00
N MET A 223 -17.48 6.90 -7.47
CA MET A 223 -16.80 7.91 -6.65
C MET A 223 -17.65 9.14 -6.41
N SER A 224 -18.42 9.60 -7.40
CA SER A 224 -19.38 10.68 -7.21
C SER A 224 -20.51 10.27 -6.26
N GLY A 225 -20.99 9.02 -6.36
CA GLY A 225 -21.94 8.45 -5.41
C GLY A 225 -21.37 8.39 -3.99
N LEU A 226 -20.13 7.92 -3.82
CA LEU A 226 -19.43 7.91 -2.54
C LEU A 226 -19.17 9.32 -1.98
N ALA A 227 -18.87 10.30 -2.83
CA ALA A 227 -18.67 11.69 -2.44
C ALA A 227 -19.98 12.31 -1.94
N PHE A 228 -21.07 12.16 -2.72
CA PHE A 228 -22.38 12.71 -2.37
C PHE A 228 -22.99 12.03 -1.13
N LEU A 229 -22.82 10.72 -1.02
CA LEU A 229 -23.32 9.91 0.10
C LEU A 229 -22.26 9.67 1.18
N SER A 230 -21.17 10.45 1.23
CA SER A 230 -20.05 10.17 2.14
C SER A 230 -20.49 10.09 3.60
N LYS A 231 -21.31 11.04 4.04
CA LYS A 231 -21.85 11.10 5.41
C LYS A 231 -22.75 9.89 5.74
N PRO A 232 -23.84 9.63 5.00
CA PRO A 232 -24.69 8.47 5.30
C PRO A 232 -23.95 7.15 5.15
N PHE A 233 -23.06 7.01 4.16
CA PHE A 233 -22.25 5.80 3.96
C PHE A 233 -21.35 5.53 5.18
N VAL A 234 -20.60 6.54 5.62
CA VAL A 234 -19.68 6.38 6.75
C VAL A 234 -20.43 6.15 8.06
N ILE A 235 -21.54 6.87 8.28
CA ILE A 235 -22.38 6.67 9.47
C ILE A 235 -22.98 5.26 9.50
N LEU A 236 -23.45 4.75 8.36
CA LEU A 236 -24.07 3.43 8.26
C LEU A 236 -23.06 2.30 8.49
N ILE A 237 -21.86 2.42 7.91
CA ILE A 237 -20.87 1.33 7.91
C ILE A 237 -19.92 1.40 9.11
N PHE A 238 -19.43 2.60 9.44
CA PHE A 238 -18.39 2.79 10.46
C PHE A 238 -18.93 3.45 11.74
N GLY A 239 -20.06 4.15 11.66
CA GLY A 239 -20.69 4.85 12.77
C GLY A 239 -20.30 6.34 12.86
N LYS A 240 -21.01 7.08 13.73
CA LYS A 240 -20.87 8.55 13.89
C LYS A 240 -19.47 9.00 14.31
N GLN A 241 -18.72 8.14 15.00
CA GLN A 241 -17.35 8.41 15.45
C GLN A 241 -16.35 8.64 14.30
N TRP A 242 -16.69 8.21 13.08
CA TRP A 242 -15.85 8.39 11.88
C TRP A 242 -16.33 9.55 11.00
N MET A 243 -17.11 10.50 11.52
CA MET A 243 -17.65 11.61 10.72
C MET A 243 -16.56 12.40 9.97
N LEU A 244 -15.38 12.58 10.58
CA LEU A 244 -14.24 13.23 9.91
C LEU A 244 -13.78 12.47 8.65
N THR A 245 -13.88 11.14 8.63
CA THR A 245 -13.62 10.32 7.43
C THR A 245 -14.57 10.68 6.30
N ALA A 246 -15.84 10.96 6.60
CA ALA A 246 -16.82 11.34 5.58
C ALA A 246 -16.47 12.69 4.93
N ASP A 247 -16.03 13.65 5.74
CA ASP A 247 -15.62 14.98 5.26
C ASP A 247 -14.33 14.89 4.42
N ILE A 248 -13.36 14.06 4.83
CA ILE A 248 -12.13 13.82 4.05
C ILE A 248 -12.46 13.06 2.75
N LEU A 249 -13.33 12.05 2.80
CA LEU A 249 -13.70 11.22 1.65
C LEU A 249 -14.37 12.05 0.54
N LEU A 250 -15.15 13.08 0.90
CA LEU A 250 -15.73 14.01 -0.06
C LEU A 250 -14.67 14.62 -0.99
N TRP A 251 -13.50 14.96 -0.44
CA TRP A 251 -12.38 15.55 -1.17
C TRP A 251 -11.49 14.48 -1.82
N LEU A 252 -11.29 13.33 -1.18
CA LEU A 252 -10.46 12.26 -1.76
C LEU A 252 -11.14 11.52 -2.92
N ALA A 253 -12.47 11.40 -2.95
CA ALA A 253 -13.17 10.66 -3.99
C ALA A 253 -12.91 11.19 -5.42
N PRO A 254 -12.95 12.51 -5.70
CA PRO A 254 -12.52 13.07 -7.00
C PRO A 254 -11.09 12.70 -7.40
N THR A 255 -10.16 12.65 -6.42
CA THR A 255 -8.78 12.23 -6.68
C THR A 255 -8.70 10.80 -7.24
N ALA A 256 -9.58 9.90 -6.79
CA ALA A 256 -9.62 8.54 -7.32
C ALA A 256 -9.97 8.47 -8.81
N ILE A 257 -10.84 9.37 -9.29
CA ILE A 257 -11.21 9.47 -10.70
C ILE A 257 -9.98 9.84 -11.53
N ILE A 258 -9.24 10.86 -11.10
CA ILE A 258 -8.03 11.34 -11.78
C ILE A 258 -6.95 10.25 -11.79
N GLN A 259 -6.69 9.63 -10.65
CA GLN A 259 -5.69 8.57 -10.54
C GLN A 259 -6.02 7.33 -11.37
N SER A 260 -7.31 7.02 -11.56
CA SER A 260 -7.73 5.87 -12.38
C SER A 260 -7.32 6.05 -13.84
N VAL A 261 -7.30 7.29 -14.33
CA VAL A 261 -6.82 7.60 -15.68
C VAL A 261 -5.29 7.57 -15.71
N LEU A 262 -4.64 8.28 -14.77
CA LEU A 262 -3.17 8.35 -14.69
C LEU A 262 -2.49 6.98 -14.63
N SER A 263 -3.08 6.02 -13.90
CA SER A 263 -2.52 4.66 -13.79
C SER A 263 -2.54 3.92 -15.13
N THR A 264 -3.56 4.15 -15.96
CA THR A 264 -3.62 3.56 -17.31
C THR A 264 -2.65 4.22 -18.29
N THR A 265 -2.47 5.55 -18.20
CA THR A 265 -1.50 6.28 -19.03
C THR A 265 -0.09 5.75 -18.83
N GLY A 266 0.28 5.40 -17.59
CA GLY A 266 1.59 4.78 -17.30
C GLY A 266 1.83 3.50 -18.10
N THR A 267 0.78 2.70 -18.33
CA THR A 267 0.85 1.47 -19.12
C THR A 267 1.14 1.76 -20.59
N VAL A 268 0.64 2.86 -21.13
CA VAL A 268 0.90 3.30 -22.52
C VAL A 268 2.37 3.67 -22.70
N PHE A 269 2.94 4.46 -21.78
CA PHE A 269 4.36 4.82 -21.83
C PHE A 269 5.27 3.59 -21.73
N MET A 270 4.90 2.62 -20.88
CA MET A 270 5.62 1.35 -20.81
C MET A 270 5.52 0.56 -22.12
N ALA A 271 4.33 0.46 -22.71
CA ALA A 271 4.11 -0.27 -23.96
C ALA A 271 4.90 0.33 -25.14
N LYS A 272 5.05 1.67 -25.18
CA LYS A 272 5.87 2.39 -26.18
C LYS A 272 7.36 2.45 -25.85
N GLY A 273 7.83 1.82 -24.76
CA GLY A 273 9.22 1.90 -24.32
C GLY A 273 9.68 3.29 -23.86
N ARG A 274 8.75 4.23 -23.62
CA ARG A 274 9.02 5.62 -23.17
C ARG A 274 9.03 5.74 -21.65
N THR A 275 9.81 4.88 -20.99
CA THR A 275 9.99 4.91 -19.53
C THR A 275 10.68 6.19 -19.05
N ASP A 276 11.37 6.90 -19.95
CA ASP A 276 11.93 8.24 -19.73
C ASP A 276 10.85 9.27 -19.36
N ILE A 277 9.73 9.29 -20.10
CA ILE A 277 8.60 10.19 -19.85
C ILE A 277 7.90 9.80 -18.55
N LEU A 278 7.68 8.49 -18.34
CA LEU A 278 7.07 7.98 -17.11
C LEU A 278 7.87 8.39 -15.86
N MET A 279 9.21 8.30 -15.93
CA MET A 279 10.08 8.74 -14.84
C MET A 279 9.96 10.24 -14.59
N LYS A 280 9.97 11.08 -15.64
CA LYS A 280 9.82 12.54 -15.51
C LYS A 280 8.47 12.92 -14.90
N LEU A 281 7.37 12.29 -15.33
CA LEU A 281 6.04 12.47 -14.75
C LEU A 281 5.97 11.99 -13.30
N GLY A 282 6.66 10.90 -12.97
CA GLY A 282 6.78 10.41 -11.59
C GLY A 282 7.48 11.41 -10.67
N ILE A 283 8.60 11.99 -11.12
CA ILE A 283 9.34 13.02 -10.37
C ILE A 283 8.50 14.27 -10.20
N LEU A 284 7.84 14.74 -11.27
CA LEU A 284 6.93 15.88 -11.23
C LEU A 284 5.80 15.64 -10.22
N GLY A 285 5.14 14.47 -10.31
CA GLY A 285 4.08 14.08 -9.37
C GLY A 285 4.58 14.03 -7.93
N MET A 286 5.76 13.47 -7.67
CA MET A 286 6.36 13.45 -6.33
C MET A 286 6.57 14.88 -5.78
N ILE A 287 7.09 15.80 -6.57
CA ILE A 287 7.30 17.20 -6.16
C ILE A 287 5.96 17.90 -5.89
N LEU A 288 4.96 17.69 -6.76
CA LEU A 288 3.62 18.28 -6.59
C LEU A 288 2.92 17.73 -5.35
N TYR A 289 2.94 16.43 -5.11
CA TYR A 289 2.31 15.82 -3.94
C TYR A 289 3.03 16.23 -2.65
N MET A 290 4.36 16.19 -2.61
CA MET A 290 5.13 16.63 -1.45
C MET A 290 4.90 18.10 -1.10
N SER A 291 4.90 18.99 -2.11
CA SER A 291 4.63 20.42 -1.89
C SER A 291 3.19 20.66 -1.42
N ALA A 292 2.21 19.96 -1.98
CA ALA A 292 0.82 20.00 -1.53
C ALA A 292 0.66 19.51 -0.08
N PHE A 293 1.34 18.43 0.31
CA PHE A 293 1.27 17.92 1.68
C PHE A 293 1.93 18.88 2.69
N ILE A 294 3.10 19.43 2.37
CA ILE A 294 3.81 20.37 3.25
C ILE A 294 3.04 21.68 3.40
N ALA A 295 2.44 22.19 2.32
CA ALA A 295 1.62 23.39 2.39
C ALA A 295 0.29 23.12 3.11
N GLY A 296 -0.33 21.96 2.84
CA GLY A 296 -1.65 21.60 3.38
C GLY A 296 -1.63 21.28 4.87
N VAL A 297 -0.53 20.72 5.37
CA VAL A 297 -0.44 20.30 6.78
C VAL A 297 -0.43 21.47 7.76
N GLN A 298 -0.10 22.67 7.30
CA GLN A 298 -0.11 23.90 8.10
C GLN A 298 -1.54 24.37 8.44
N PHE A 299 -2.55 23.81 7.74
CA PHE A 299 -3.96 24.15 7.90
C PHE A 299 -4.72 22.96 8.50
N ASN A 300 -5.97 22.76 8.08
CA ASN A 300 -6.80 21.64 8.49
C ASN A 300 -6.71 20.47 7.49
N ILE A 301 -7.16 19.29 7.92
CA ILE A 301 -7.14 18.06 7.10
C ILE A 301 -7.95 18.19 5.81
N ILE A 302 -8.97 19.05 5.80
CA ILE A 302 -9.78 19.34 4.61
C ILE A 302 -8.93 20.09 3.57
N THR A 303 -8.23 21.16 3.96
CA THR A 303 -7.32 21.91 3.07
C THR A 303 -6.18 21.01 2.59
N PHE A 304 -5.67 20.14 3.45
CA PHE A 304 -4.70 19.12 3.07
C PHE A 304 -5.23 18.22 1.93
N ALA A 305 -6.45 17.70 2.08
CA ALA A 305 -7.08 16.89 1.03
C ALA A 305 -7.35 17.69 -0.25
N THR A 306 -7.76 18.96 -0.14
CA THR A 306 -7.96 19.84 -1.30
C THR A 306 -6.67 20.09 -2.08
N PHE A 307 -5.57 20.39 -1.40
CA PHE A 307 -4.27 20.56 -2.06
C PHE A 307 -3.80 19.28 -2.73
N TYR A 308 -4.10 18.12 -2.15
CA TYR A 308 -3.82 16.84 -2.79
C TYR A 308 -4.60 16.65 -4.11
N ILE A 309 -5.88 17.01 -4.16
CA ILE A 309 -6.66 17.00 -5.42
C ILE A 309 -6.02 17.95 -6.44
N ILE A 310 -5.70 19.18 -6.03
CA ILE A 310 -5.11 20.18 -6.92
C ILE A 310 -3.81 19.66 -7.52
N ALA A 311 -2.94 19.05 -6.71
CA ALA A 311 -1.71 18.43 -7.20
C ALA A 311 -1.98 17.29 -8.20
N ASN A 312 -3.02 16.47 -7.98
CA ASN A 312 -3.41 15.43 -8.94
C ASN A 312 -3.93 16.04 -10.25
N VAL A 313 -4.71 17.11 -10.20
CA VAL A 313 -5.18 17.84 -11.40
C VAL A 313 -4.00 18.41 -12.19
N ILE A 314 -3.04 19.05 -11.50
CA ILE A 314 -1.84 19.61 -12.15
C ILE A 314 -1.01 18.50 -12.78
N ASN A 315 -0.83 17.37 -12.10
CA ASN A 315 -0.09 16.22 -12.62
C ASN A 315 -0.81 15.52 -13.79
N PHE A 316 -2.14 15.61 -13.85
CA PHE A 316 -2.96 15.02 -14.92
C PHE A 316 -2.75 15.69 -16.27
N LEU A 317 -2.58 17.02 -16.30
CA LEU A 317 -2.40 17.77 -17.55
C LEU A 317 -1.20 17.27 -18.38
N PRO A 318 0.06 17.26 -17.89
CA PRO A 318 1.20 16.84 -18.69
C PRO A 318 1.12 15.36 -19.07
N ALA A 319 0.51 14.50 -18.25
CA ALA A 319 0.35 13.10 -18.57
C ALA A 319 -0.58 12.84 -19.76
N MET A 320 -1.58 13.70 -20.00
CA MET A 320 -2.53 13.55 -21.10
C MET A 320 -2.10 14.25 -22.39
N PHE A 321 -1.23 15.26 -22.30
CA PHE A 321 -0.72 15.99 -23.47
C PHE A 321 0.55 15.38 -24.10
N LEU A 322 1.28 14.54 -23.36
CA LEU A 322 2.50 13.85 -23.83
C LEU A 322 2.22 12.46 -24.40
#